data_AF-A0A7W6EUA8-F1
#
_entry.id   AF-A0A7W6EUA8-F1
#
_cell.length_a   1.000
_cell.length_b   1.000
_cell.length_c   1.000
_cell.angle_alpha   90.00
_cell.angle_beta   90.00
_cell.angle_gamma   90.00
#
_symmetry.space_group_name_H-M   'P 1'
#
loop_
_entity.id
_entity.type
_entity.pdbx_description
1 polymer ?
#
loop_
_entity_poly.entity_id
_entity_poly.type
_entity_poly.pdbx_seq_one_letter_code
_entity_poly.pdbx_strand_id
1 'polypeptide(L)' 'MDQEAVIADIENKAWQAGVSIRRVCALAGVHPTTFSRWKKSERNPDPIGANLKTIQQLYSALDSLTTPKRRASRKAVSA' A
#
# COMPACT_ATOMS: atom_id res chain seq x y z
N MET A 1 18.46 -1.15 3.19
CA MET A 1 17.02 -1.44 3.30
C MET A 1 16.78 -2.68 2.48
N ASP A 2 16.28 -3.76 3.09
CA ASP A 2 15.97 -5.00 2.37
C ASP A 2 14.59 -4.83 1.70
N GLN A 3 14.59 -4.86 0.36
CA GLN A 3 13.38 -4.66 -0.44
C GLN A 3 12.35 -5.76 -0.22
N GLU A 4 12.78 -7.01 -0.08
CA GLU A 4 11.88 -8.15 0.12
C GLU A 4 11.17 -8.05 1.47
N ALA A 5 11.91 -7.63 2.50
CA ALA A 5 11.34 -7.37 3.82
C ALA A 5 10.29 -6.24 3.80
N VAL A 6 10.55 -5.16 3.05
CA VAL A 6 9.59 -4.05 2.89
C VAL A 6 8.33 -4.50 2.15
N ILE A 7 8.47 -5.28 1.08
CA ILE A 7 7.33 -5.81 0.34
C ILE A 7 6.49 -6.72 1.23
N ALA A 8 7.13 -7.66 1.93
CA ALA A 8 6.46 -8.57 2.85
C ALA A 8 5.72 -7.81 3.96
N ASP A 9 6.32 -6.75 4.52
CA ASP A 9 5.67 -5.91 5.53
C ASP A 9 4.40 -5.22 4.98
N ILE A 10 4.46 -4.64 3.78
CA ILE A 10 3.31 -4.01 3.13
C ILE A 10 2.18 -5.04 2.91
N GLU A 11 2.51 -6.24 2.46
CA GLU A 11 1.53 -7.31 2.24
C GLU A 11 0.90 -7.79 3.53
N ASN A 12 1.71 -7.98 4.58
CA ASN A 12 1.24 -8.38 5.90
C ASN A 12 0.30 -7.33 6.49
N LYS A 13 0.64 -6.04 6.38
CA LYS A 13 -0.22 -4.94 6.84
C LYS A 13 -1.53 -4.87 6.05
N ALA A 14 -1.47 -5.04 4.73
CA ALA A 14 -2.67 -5.07 3.88
C ALA A 14 -3.59 -6.25 4.28
N TRP A 15 -3.01 -7.43 4.49
CA TRP A 15 -3.73 -8.62 4.92
C TRP A 15 -4.36 -8.45 6.32
N GLN A 16 -3.60 -7.94 7.30
CA GLN A 16 -4.11 -7.64 8.64
C GLN A 16 -5.26 -6.62 8.62
N ALA A 17 -5.21 -5.67 7.69
CA ALA A 17 -6.27 -4.69 7.47
C ALA A 17 -7.49 -5.24 6.72
N GLY A 18 -7.42 -6.48 6.20
CA GLY A 18 -8.46 -7.04 5.34
C GLY A 18 -8.57 -6.36 3.97
N VAL A 19 -7.50 -5.72 3.49
CA VAL A 19 -7.49 -4.97 2.23
C VAL A 19 -6.59 -5.65 1.20
N SER A 20 -7.06 -5.74 -0.04
CA SER A 20 -6.24 -6.31 -1.12
C SER A 20 -5.07 -5.39 -1.49
N ILE A 21 -3.91 -5.98 -1.79
CA ILE A 21 -2.74 -5.22 -2.24
C ILE A 21 -3.02 -4.39 -3.51
N ARG A 22 -3.90 -4.88 -4.38
CA ARG A 22 -4.38 -4.15 -5.57
C ARG A 22 -5.07 -2.84 -5.18
N ARG A 23 -5.86 -2.85 -4.10
CA ARG A 23 -6.54 -1.66 -3.61
C ARG A 23 -5.55 -0.65 -3.03
N VAL A 24 -4.55 -1.12 -2.28
CA VAL A 24 -3.47 -0.29 -1.75
C VAL A 24 -2.68 0.36 -2.91
N CYS A 25 -2.28 -0.43 -3.90
CA CYS A 25 -1.58 0.04 -5.09
C CYS A 25 -2.39 1.10 -5.86
N ALA A 26 -3.68 0.85 -6.08
CA ALA A 26 -4.57 1.79 -6.76
C ALA A 26 -4.68 3.13 -6.03
N LEU A 27 -4.73 3.11 -4.69
CA LEU A 27 -4.78 4.33 -3.88
C LEU A 27 -3.43 5.08 -3.87
N ALA A 28 -2.32 4.35 -3.88
CA ALA A 28 -0.97 4.90 -3.94
C ALA A 28 -0.55 5.40 -5.33
N GLY A 29 -1.37 5.18 -6.37
CA GLY A 29 -1.02 5.50 -7.76
C GLY A 29 0.05 4.57 -8.36
N VAL A 30 0.25 3.38 -7.77
CA VAL A 30 1.21 2.38 -8.23
C VAL A 30 0.46 1.31 -9.01
N HIS A 31 0.94 0.95 -10.21
CA HIS A 31 0.33 -0.15 -10.95
C HIS A 31 0.64 -1.49 -10.27
N PRO A 32 -0.32 -2.42 -10.09
CA PRO A 32 -0.08 -3.69 -9.38
C PRO A 32 1.03 -4.54 -10.01
N THR A 33 1.22 -4.46 -11.33
CA THR A 33 2.32 -5.18 -12.00
C THR A 33 3.68 -4.60 -11.65
N THR A 34 3.79 -3.29 -11.40
CA THR A 34 5.01 -2.66 -10.90
C THR A 34 5.37 -3.22 -9.54
N PHE A 35 4.40 -3.29 -8.62
CA PHE A 35 4.60 -3.89 -7.30
C PHE A 35 5.01 -5.37 -7.40
N SER A 36 4.36 -6.14 -8.28
CA SER A 36 4.71 -7.55 -8.51
C SER A 36 6.14 -7.74 -9.05
N ARG A 37 6.68 -6.79 -9.82
CA ARG A 37 8.04 -6.84 -10.36
C ARG A 37 9.12 -6.53 -9.33
N TRP A 38 8.74 -6.01 -8.17
CA TRP A 38 9.67 -5.79 -7.07
C TRP A 38 9.94 -7.06 -6.27
N LYS A 39 9.12 -8.10 -6.45
CA LYS A 39 9.29 -9.38 -5.76
C LYS A 39 10.26 -10.29 -6.50
N LYS A 40 11.21 -10.86 -5.77
CA LYS A 40 12.03 -11.96 -6.27
C LYS A 40 11.17 -13.21 -6.47
N SER A 41 11.27 -13.82 -7.64
CA SER A 41 10.65 -15.11 -7.94
C SER A 41 11.48 -15.88 -8.97
N GLU A 42 11.19 -17.16 -9.18
CA GLU A 42 11.87 -17.96 -10.21
C GLU A 42 11.77 -17.32 -11.61
N ARG A 43 10.66 -16.64 -11.91
CA ARG A 43 10.43 -15.91 -13.16
C ARG A 43 10.89 -14.45 -13.14
N ASN A 44 11.39 -13.96 -11.99
CA ASN A 44 11.92 -12.63 -11.78
C ASN A 44 13.13 -12.71 -10.82
N PRO A 45 14.26 -13.27 -11.28
CA PRO A 45 15.42 -13.50 -10.41
C PRO A 45 16.09 -12.20 -9.97
N ASP A 46 16.00 -11.15 -10.81
CA ASP A 46 16.59 -9.83 -10.60
C ASP A 46 15.48 -8.76 -10.55
N PRO A 47 14.79 -8.59 -9.40
CA PRO A 47 13.69 -7.66 -9.27
C PRO A 47 14.12 -6.20 -9.44
N ILE A 48 13.23 -5.39 -10.01
CA ILE A 48 13.45 -3.95 -10.15
C ILE A 48 13.43 -3.32 -8.74
N GLY A 49 14.38 -2.43 -8.49
CA GLY A 49 14.44 -1.65 -7.25
C GLY A 49 13.19 -0.80 -7.04
N ALA A 50 12.54 -0.93 -5.88
CA ALA A 50 11.43 -0.08 -5.48
C ALA A 50 11.96 1.32 -5.13
N ASN A 51 11.27 2.37 -5.60
CA ASN A 51 11.63 3.75 -5.28
C ASN A 51 11.13 4.10 -3.87
N LEU A 52 11.97 4.72 -3.05
CA LEU A 52 11.61 5.15 -1.68
C LEU A 52 10.31 5.98 -1.65
N LYS A 53 10.11 6.88 -2.63
CA LYS A 53 8.88 7.67 -2.75
C LYS A 53 7.64 6.79 -2.94
N THR A 54 7.74 5.77 -3.78
CA THR A 54 6.62 4.85 -4.04
C THR A 54 6.32 3.96 -2.83
N ILE A 55 7.36 3.54 -2.09
CA ILE A 55 7.20 2.83 -0.81
C ILE A 55 6.44 3.70 0.20
N GLN A 56 6.83 4.97 0.34
CA GLN A 56 6.14 5.91 1.22
C GLN A 56 4.66 6.09 0.83
N GLN A 57 4.36 6.21 -0.47
CA GLN A 57 2.98 6.32 -0.96
C GLN A 57 2.13 5.09 -0.60
N LEU A 58 2.70 3.88 -0.67
CA LEU A 58 2.02 2.64 -0.29
C LEU A 58 1.71 2.61 1.22
N TYR A 59 2.64 3.04 2.06
CA TYR A 59 2.39 3.16 3.50
C TYR A 59 1.32 4.21 3.82
N SER A 60 1.34 5.38 3.18
CA SER A 60 0.28 6.40 3.35
C SER A 60 -1.08 5.90 2.88
N ALA A 61 -1.12 5.10 1.81
CA ALA A 61 -2.33 4.47 1.33
C ALA A 61 -2.87 3.43 2.33
N LEU A 62 -2.00 2.58 2.89
CA LEU A 62 -2.37 1.65 3.96
C LEU A 62 -2.98 2.38 5.15
N ASP A 63 -2.32 3.44 5.63
CA ASP A 63 -2.78 4.21 6.78
C ASP A 63 -4.17 4.86 6.53
N SER A 64 -4.38 5.35 5.31
CA SER A 64 -5.68 5.91 4.88
C SER A 64 -6.80 4.87 4.81
N LEU A 65 -6.46 3.60 4.58
CA LEU A 65 -7.40 2.48 4.49
C LEU A 65 -7.68 1.85 5.85
N THR A 66 -6.71 1.86 6.76
CA THR A 66 -6.83 1.31 8.12
C THR A 66 -7.41 2.30 9.11
N THR A 67 -7.16 3.60 8.92
CA THR A 67 -7.71 4.62 9.81
C THR A 67 -9.22 4.65 9.64
N PRO A 68 -10.01 4.32 10.68
CA PRO A 68 -11.45 4.49 10.62
C PRO A 68 -11.69 5.96 10.34
N LYS A 69 -12.24 6.28 9.16
CA LYS A 69 -12.65 7.65 8.86
C LYS A 69 -13.57 8.05 9.99
N ARG A 70 -13.09 8.89 10.92
CA ARG A 70 -13.93 9.71 11.77
C ARG A 70 -14.84 10.38 10.75
N ARG A 71 -16.09 9.90 10.63
CA ARG A 71 -17.13 10.59 9.89
C ARG A 71 -17.09 11.98 10.49
N ALA A 72 -16.46 12.91 9.79
CA ALA A 72 -16.51 14.31 10.14
C ALA A 72 -18.00 14.55 10.31
N SER A 73 -18.39 14.80 11.56
CA SER A 73 -19.74 15.12 11.96
C SER A 73 -20.22 16.13 10.93
N ARG A 74 -21.08 15.66 10.02
CA ARG A 74 -21.72 16.53 9.05
C ARG A 74 -22.41 17.56 9.92
N LYS A 75 -21.86 18.77 9.86
CA LYS A 75 -22.24 19.97 10.58
C LYS A 75 -23.72 19.91 10.95
N ALA A 76 -23.98 19.57 12.22
CA ALA A 76 -25.17 20.07 12.87
C ALA A 76 -25.12 21.60 12.78
N VAL A 77 -26.28 22.25 12.76
CA VAL A 77 -26.52 23.69 12.68
C VAL A 77 -26.75 24.21 11.25
N SER A 78 -28.03 24.23 10.88
CA SER A 78 -28.70 25.47 10.46
C SER A 78 -30.04 25.48 11.19
N ALA A 79 -30.15 26.40 12.14
CA ALA A 79 -31.38 26.74 12.87
C ALA A 79 -32.27 27.61 11.99
#